data_AF-A0A9X8D5H7-F1
#
_entry.id   AF-A0A9X8D5H7-F1
#
_cell.length_a   1.000
_cell.length_b   1.000
_cell.length_c   1.000
_cell.angle_alpha   90.00
_cell.angle_beta   90.00
_cell.angle_gamma   90.00
#
_symmetry.space_group_name_H-M   'P 1'
#
loop_
_entity.id
_entity.type
_entity.pdbx_description
1 polymer ?
#
loop_
_entity_poly.entity_id
_entity_poly.type
_entity_poly.pdbx_seq_one_letter_code
_entity_poly.pdbx_strand_id
1 'polypeptide(L)' 'MKLRLLLIALLAANAGYWLWTRGDLAGFGLAPAALDEREPQRMARQIHPEWVQIRKDTKPVDTPAP' A
#
# COMPACT_ATOMS: atom_id res chain seq x y z
N MET A 1 30.94 -29.15 5.80
CA MET A 1 30.85 -28.31 4.58
C MET A 1 29.42 -28.16 4.04
N LYS A 2 28.61 -29.23 3.97
CA LYS A 2 27.20 -29.19 3.50
C LYS A 2 26.33 -28.09 4.14
N LEU A 3 26.42 -27.91 5.46
CA LEU A 3 25.68 -26.89 6.20
C LEU A 3 26.04 -25.44 5.81
N ARG A 4 27.31 -25.18 5.46
CA ARG A 4 27.73 -23.84 5.03
C ARG A 4 27.16 -23.50 3.65
N LEU A 5 27.18 -24.46 2.73
CA LEU A 5 26.52 -24.30 1.42
C LEU A 5 25.02 -24.08 1.58
N LEU A 6 24.37 -24.83 2.47
CA LEU A 6 22.95 -24.67 2.75
C LEU A 6 22.64 -23.28 3.35
N LEU A 7 23.48 -22.80 4.28
CA LEU A 7 23.35 -21.46 4.84
C LEU A 7 23.50 -20.37 3.76
N ILE A 8 24.50 -20.48 2.89
CA ILE A 8 24.72 -19.54 1.78
C ILE A 8 23.52 -19.55 0.84
N ALA A 9 22.99 -20.73 0.49
CA ALA A 9 21.81 -20.84 -0.36
C ALA A 9 20.57 -20.18 0.29
N LEU A 10 20.36 -20.38 1.60
CA LEU A 10 19.28 -19.73 2.33
C LEU A 10 19.41 -18.21 2.31
N LEU A 11 20.62 -17.68 2.55
CA LEU A 11 20.88 -16.25 2.52
C LEU A 11 20.64 -15.66 1.12
N ALA A 12 21.09 -16.34 0.06
CA ALA A 12 20.86 -15.92 -1.31
C ALA A 12 19.36 -15.91 -1.66
N ALA A 13 18.62 -16.95 -1.28
CA ALA A 13 17.19 -17.01 -1.47
C ALA A 13 16.47 -15.88 -0.71
N ASN A 14 16.87 -15.59 0.52
CA ASN A 14 16.27 -14.53 1.32
C ASN A 14 16.56 -13.14 0.75
N ALA A 15 17.79 -12.91 0.28
CA ALA A 15 18.16 -11.65 -0.37
C ALA A 15 17.40 -11.45 -1.69
N GLY A 16 17.26 -12.52 -2.49
CA GLY A 16 16.45 -12.50 -3.71
C GLY A 16 14.98 -12.21 -3.42
N TYR A 17 14.41 -12.86 -2.41
CA TYR A 17 13.03 -12.60 -1.97
C TYR A 17 12.85 -11.14 -1.51
N TRP A 18 13.78 -10.62 -0.72
CA TRP A 18 13.75 -9.23 -0.27
C TRP A 18 13.76 -8.24 -1.45
N LEU A 19 14.66 -8.44 -2.42
CA LEU A 19 14.76 -7.64 -3.64
C LEU A 19 13.48 -7.71 -4.49
N TRP A 20 12.89 -8.92 -4.58
CA TRP A 20 11.63 -9.16 -5.27
C TRP A 20 10.45 -8.42 -4.63
N THR A 21 10.29 -8.51 -3.31
CA THR A 21 9.19 -7.85 -2.57
C THR A 21 9.27 -6.32 -2.61
N ARG A 22 10.46 -5.75 -2.77
CA ARG A 22 10.66 -4.30 -2.91
C ARG A 22 10.29 -3.78 -4.31
N GLY A 23 10.25 -4.66 -5.31
CA GLY A 23 9.94 -4.30 -6.70
C GLY A 23 11.16 -3.94 -7.54
N ASP A 24 12.38 -4.14 -7.03
CA ASP A 24 13.61 -3.88 -7.79
C ASP A 24 13.73 -4.77 -9.04
N LEU A 25 12.99 -5.87 -9.08
CA LEU A 25 12.90 -6.79 -10.22
C LEU A 25 11.74 -6.45 -11.19
N ALA A 26 11.02 -5.34 -10.99
CA ALA A 26 9.87 -4.97 -11.82
C ALA A 26 10.25 -4.74 -13.29
N GLY A 27 11.43 -4.18 -13.57
CA GLY A 27 11.94 -4.00 -14.93
C GLY A 27 12.18 -5.30 -15.70
N PHE A 28 12.24 -6.44 -15.00
CA PHE A 28 12.37 -7.77 -15.60
C PHE A 28 11.02 -8.52 -15.71
N GLY A 29 9.90 -7.85 -15.44
CA GLY A 29 8.56 -8.48 -15.44
C GLY A 29 8.32 -9.41 -14.25
N LEU A 30 9.22 -9.41 -13.26
CA LEU A 30 9.11 -10.20 -12.04
C LEU A 30 8.55 -9.36 -10.88
N ALA A 31 7.79 -8.30 -11.14
CA ALA A 31 7.15 -7.55 -10.08
C ALA A 31 6.09 -8.42 -9.38
N PRO A 32 6.03 -8.48 -8.03
CA PRO A 32 4.88 -9.04 -7.36
C PRO A 32 3.62 -8.22 -7.68
N ALA A 33 2.53 -8.88 -8.03
CA ALA A 33 1.24 -8.25 -8.37
C ALA A 33 0.74 -7.28 -7.27
N ALA A 34 1.05 -7.58 -6.00
CA ALA A 34 0.73 -6.73 -4.86
C ALA A 34 1.41 -5.33 -4.87
N LEU A 35 2.46 -5.11 -5.66
CA LEU A 35 3.05 -3.78 -5.84
C LEU A 35 2.23 -2.90 -6.79
N ASP A 36 1.66 -3.47 -7.85
CA ASP A 36 0.71 -2.78 -8.74
C ASP A 36 -0.65 -2.60 -8.05
N GLU A 37 -1.06 -3.56 -7.24
CA GLU A 37 -2.39 -3.62 -6.62
C GLU A 37 -2.41 -3.03 -5.20
N ARG A 38 -1.88 -1.82 -5.03
CA ARG A 38 -1.92 -1.14 -3.73
C ARG A 38 -3.30 -0.64 -3.31
N GLU A 39 -4.27 -0.56 -4.22
CA GLU A 39 -5.59 0.02 -3.90
C GLU A 39 -6.88 -0.64 -4.48
N PRO A 40 -6.92 -1.87 -5.07
CA PRO A 40 -8.21 -2.47 -5.43
C PRO A 40 -9.07 -2.81 -4.21
N GLN A 41 -8.45 -3.27 -3.12
CA GLN A 41 -9.21 -3.68 -1.93
C GLN A 41 -9.85 -2.51 -1.18
N ARG A 42 -9.41 -1.26 -1.46
CA ARG A 42 -10.09 -0.07 -0.94
C ARG A 42 -11.41 0.14 -1.66
N MET A 43 -11.46 -0.03 -2.98
CA MET A 43 -12.69 0.13 -3.75
C MET A 43 -13.73 -0.95 -3.38
N ALA A 44 -13.31 -2.20 -3.22
CA ALA A 44 -14.20 -3.29 -2.79
C ALA A 44 -14.77 -3.13 -1.37
N ARG A 45 -14.13 -2.30 -0.53
CA ARG A 45 -14.56 -2.01 0.84
C ARG A 45 -15.20 -0.63 1.01
N GLN A 46 -15.29 0.17 -0.05
CA GLN A 46 -15.97 1.46 0.00
C GLN A 46 -17.48 1.22 -0.01
N ILE A 47 -18.12 1.47 1.13
CA ILE A 47 -19.57 1.48 1.24
C ILE A 47 -20.05 2.87 0.81
N HIS A 48 -20.73 2.94 -0.33
CA HIS A 48 -21.49 4.08 -0.86
C HIS A 48 -20.89 5.47 -0.51
N PRO A 49 -19.68 5.81 -1.00
CA PRO A 49 -19.07 7.12 -0.76
C PRO A 49 -19.97 8.27 -1.22
N GLU A 50 -20.86 8.03 -2.20
CA GLU A 50 -21.85 8.99 -2.71
C GLU A 50 -22.90 9.43 -1.67
N TRP A 51 -23.06 8.71 -0.56
CA TRP A 51 -24.00 9.09 0.50
C TRP A 51 -23.44 10.12 1.49
N VAL A 52 -22.14 10.44 1.40
CA VAL A 52 -21.50 11.41 2.29
C VAL A 52 -21.86 12.84 1.86
N GLN A 53 -22.62 13.55 2.69
CA GLN A 53 -22.95 14.97 2.48
C GLN A 53 -22.08 15.85 3.37
N ILE A 54 -21.22 16.68 2.77
CA ILE A 54 -20.41 17.67 3.50
C ILE A 54 -21.30 18.87 3.84
N ARG A 55 -21.65 19.02 5.12
CA ARG A 55 -22.41 20.16 5.64
C ARG A 55 -21.43 21.22 6.13
N LYS A 56 -21.65 22.50 5.78
CA LYS A 56 -20.94 23.60 6.41
C LYS A 56 -21.55 23.82 7.79
N ASP A 57 -20.71 23.85 8.81
CA ASP A 57 -21.11 24.28 10.14
C ASP A 57 -21.41 25.77 10.07
N THR A 58 -22.68 26.14 9.90
CA THR A 58 -23.12 27.51 10.14
C THR A 58 -23.13 27.74 11.64
N LYS A 59 -21.93 27.91 12.22
CA LYS A 59 -21.80 28.68 13.44
C LYS A 59 -22.28 30.09 13.08
N PRO A 60 -23.36 30.60 13.70
CA PRO A 60 -23.79 31.97 13.45
C PRO A 60 -22.60 32.88 13.73
N VAL A 61 -22.19 33.65 12.73
CA VAL A 61 -21.38 34.83 12.97
C VAL A 61 -22.33 35.79 13.67
N ASP A 62 -22.17 35.93 14.98
CA ASP A 62 -22.84 36.96 15.77
C ASP A 62 -22.39 38.32 15.20
N THR A 63 -23.18 38.88 14.29
CA THR A 63 -23.00 40.24 13.79
C THR A 63 -23.30 41.20 14.95
N PRO A 64 -22.34 42.01 15.43
CA PRO A 64 -22.61 42.97 16.48
C PRO A 64 -23.52 44.07 15.92
N ALA A 65 -24.60 44.38 16.65
CA ALA A 65 -25.55 45.42 16.30
C ALA A 65 -24.90 46.82 16.33
N PRO A 66 -25.28 47.73 15.41
CA PRO A 66 -24.78 49.12 15.38
C PRO A 66 -25.31 49.98 16.53
#